data_AF-A0A7C7PW11-F1
#
_entry.id   AF-A0A7C7PW11-F1
#
_cell.length_a   1.000
_cell.length_b   1.000
_cell.length_c   1.000
_cell.angle_alpha   90.00
_cell.angle_beta   90.00
_cell.angle_gamma   90.00
#
_symmetry.space_group_name_H-M   'P 1'
#
loop_
_entity.id
_entity.type
_entity.pdbx_description
1 polymer ?
#
loop_
_entity_poly.entity_id
_entity_poly.type
_entity_poly.pdbx_seq_one_letter_code
_entity_poly.pdbx_strand_id
1 'polypeptide(L)'
;YGYRKFGNWYRVERPSDRRIALVAHGGMIMTLLAYLLHWPLPLVYIHCTIDTTGVTRLMMREFSSGYAIPKLLELNNLSHLRLMEQ
;
A
#
# COMPACT_ATOMS: atom_id res chain seq x y z
N TYR A 1 -0.65 -6.00 13.63
CA TYR A 1 0.43 -5.47 14.48
C TYR A 1 0.06 -4.07 14.92
N GLY A 2 -0.36 -3.88 16.17
CA GLY A 2 -0.49 -2.55 16.79
C GLY A 2 -1.61 -1.62 16.31
N TYR A 3 -2.20 -1.87 15.14
CA TYR A 3 -3.27 -1.06 14.56
C TYR A 3 -4.56 -1.86 14.47
N ARG A 4 -5.68 -1.25 14.90
CA ARG A 4 -7.02 -1.83 14.79
C ARG A 4 -7.88 -1.02 13.82
N LYS A 5 -8.45 -1.67 12.81
CA LYS A 5 -9.30 -1.00 11.81
C LYS A 5 -10.57 -0.44 12.46
N PHE A 6 -10.89 0.82 12.14
CA PHE A 6 -12.08 1.53 12.57
C PHE A 6 -12.63 2.35 11.38
N GLY A 7 -13.67 1.84 10.73
CA GLY A 7 -14.15 2.40 9.46
C GLY A 7 -13.02 2.46 8.43
N ASN A 8 -12.70 3.65 7.96
CA ASN A 8 -11.64 3.89 6.96
C ASN A 8 -10.25 4.18 7.57
N TRP A 9 -10.17 4.19 8.89
CA TRP A 9 -9.01 4.62 9.66
C TRP A 9 -8.52 3.44 10.50
N TYR A 10 -7.38 3.61 11.14
CA TYR A 10 -6.83 2.62 12.06
C TYR A 10 -6.53 3.29 13.40
N ARG A 11 -7.08 2.77 14.49
CA ARG A 11 -6.69 3.19 15.84
C ARG A 11 -5.31 2.62 16.15
N VAL A 12 -4.40 3.47 16.64
CA VAL A 12 -3.07 3.06 17.08
C VAL A 12 -3.20 2.52 18.51
N GLU A 13 -3.23 1.20 18.67
CA GLU A 13 -3.21 0.54 19.98
C GLU A 13 -1.77 0.40 20.49
N ARG A 14 -0.83 0.14 19.57
CA ARG A 14 0.61 0.10 19.85
C ARG A 14 1.39 0.59 18.63
N PRO A 15 2.15 1.69 18.72
CA PRO A 15 3.00 2.12 17.61
C PRO A 15 4.05 1.05 17.28
N SER A 16 4.49 1.00 16.03
CA SER A 16 5.40 -0.06 15.55
C SER A 16 6.21 0.35 14.33
N ASP A 17 7.54 0.30 14.45
CA ASP A 17 8.47 0.52 13.33
C ASP A 17 8.75 -0.73 12.48
N ARG A 18 8.03 -1.83 12.75
CA ARG A 18 8.17 -3.08 11.99
C ARG A 18 7.71 -2.88 10.55
N ARG A 19 8.45 -3.49 9.62
CA ARG A 19 8.14 -3.50 8.18
C ARG A 19 7.56 -4.85 7.78
N ILE A 20 6.55 -4.83 6.92
CA ILE A 20 5.91 -6.04 6.39
C ILE A 20 6.14 -6.05 4.88
N ALA A 21 6.66 -7.16 4.37
CA ALA A 21 6.72 -7.43 2.95
C ALA A 21 5.59 -8.40 2.57
N LEU A 22 4.86 -8.09 1.49
CA LEU A 22 3.83 -8.94 0.91
C LEU A 22 4.22 -9.24 -0.53
N VAL A 23 4.36 -10.52 -0.85
CA VAL A 23 4.64 -10.98 -2.22
C VAL A 23 3.37 -11.63 -2.75
N ALA A 24 2.84 -11.10 -3.85
CA ALA A 24 1.56 -11.52 -4.41
C ALA A 24 1.42 -11.16 -5.88
N HIS A 25 0.34 -11.64 -6.49
CA HIS A 25 -0.01 -11.33 -7.87
C HIS A 25 -0.64 -9.93 -7.99
N GLY A 26 -0.51 -9.32 -9.17
CA GLY A 26 -0.98 -7.95 -9.44
C GLY A 26 -2.44 -7.70 -9.09
N GLY A 27 -3.35 -8.64 -9.41
CA GLY A 27 -4.78 -8.52 -9.07
C GLY A 27 -5.03 -8.45 -7.56
N MET A 28 -4.29 -9.23 -6.76
CA MET A 28 -4.42 -9.17 -5.30
C MET A 28 -3.87 -7.86 -4.75
N ILE A 29 -2.72 -7.40 -5.26
CA ILE A 29 -2.11 -6.13 -4.85
C ILE A 29 -3.07 -4.96 -5.15
N MET A 30 -3.63 -4.90 -6.36
CA MET A 30 -4.59 -3.85 -6.75
C MET A 30 -5.86 -3.88 -5.90
N THR A 31 -6.41 -5.07 -5.64
CA THR A 31 -7.59 -5.21 -4.75
C THR A 31 -7.27 -4.74 -3.32
N LEU A 32 -6.09 -5.09 -2.81
CA LEU A 32 -5.64 -4.65 -1.49
C LEU A 32 -5.43 -3.13 -1.43
N LEU A 33 -4.85 -2.53 -2.46
CA LEU A 33 -4.70 -1.07 -2.56
C LEU A 33 -6.05 -0.37 -2.56
N ALA A 34 -7.01 -0.85 -3.36
CA ALA A 34 -8.37 -0.31 -3.39
C ALA A 34 -9.02 -0.35 -2.00
N TYR A 35 -8.89 -1.47 -1.29
CA TYR A 35 -9.41 -1.63 0.06
C TYR A 35 -8.72 -0.73 1.10
N LEU A 36 -7.39 -0.62 1.06
CA LEU A 36 -6.62 0.14 2.05
C LEU A 36 -6.79 1.65 1.85
N LEU A 37 -6.76 2.10 0.60
CA LEU A 37 -6.80 3.52 0.23
C LEU A 37 -8.24 4.03 0.01
N HIS A 38 -9.23 3.14 0.11
CA HIS A 38 -10.64 3.42 -0.18
C HIS A 38 -10.84 3.99 -1.59
N TRP A 39 -10.08 3.46 -2.55
CA TRP A 39 -10.21 3.81 -3.95
C TRP A 39 -11.27 2.94 -4.63
N PRO A 40 -12.05 3.48 -5.58
CA PRO A 40 -13.01 2.68 -6.34
C PRO A 40 -12.29 1.57 -7.10
N LEU A 41 -12.64 0.31 -6.81
CA LEU A 41 -11.97 -0.86 -7.38
C LEU A 41 -11.88 -0.82 -8.92
N PRO A 42 -12.93 -0.46 -9.69
CA PRO A 42 -12.83 -0.39 -11.14
C PRO A 42 -11.77 0.61 -11.61
N LEU A 43 -11.66 1.76 -10.93
CA LEU A 43 -10.67 2.77 -11.28
C LEU A 43 -9.24 2.30 -10.98
N VAL A 44 -9.03 1.54 -9.89
CA VAL A 44 -7.70 0.95 -9.62
C VAL A 44 -7.29 -0.01 -10.74
N TYR A 45 -8.20 -0.87 -11.20
CA TYR A 45 -7.91 -1.82 -12.27
C TYR A 45 -7.71 -1.16 -13.65
N ILE A 46 -8.35 -0.02 -13.91
CA ILE A 46 -8.22 0.70 -15.19
C ILE A 46 -6.96 1.58 -15.21
N HIS A 47 -6.60 2.19 -14.08
CA HIS A 47 -5.56 3.22 -14.03
C HIS A 47 -4.22 2.76 -13.47
N CYS A 48 -4.15 1.59 -12.82
CA CYS A 48 -2.92 1.11 -12.20
C CYS A 48 -2.41 -0.16 -12.90
N THR A 49 -1.09 -0.27 -12.97
CA THR A 49 -0.38 -1.46 -13.40
C THR A 49 0.49 -1.96 -12.26
N ILE A 50 0.60 -3.29 -12.12
CA ILE A 50 1.54 -3.96 -11.22
C ILE A 50 2.36 -4.92 -12.07
N ASP A 51 3.62 -4.57 -12.30
CA ASP A 51 4.57 -5.36 -13.05
C ASP A 51 5.16 -6.49 -12.21
N THR A 52 5.66 -7.51 -12.87
CA THR A 52 6.39 -8.59 -12.20
C THR A 52 7.61 -7.99 -11.49
N THR A 53 7.80 -8.38 -10.23
CA THR A 53 8.79 -7.81 -9.30
C THR A 53 8.67 -6.31 -9.03
N GLY A 54 7.61 -5.63 -9.48
CA GLY A 54 7.36 -4.23 -9.15
C GLY A 54 7.19 -3.99 -7.65
N VAL A 55 7.81 -2.93 -7.14
CA VAL A 55 7.80 -2.60 -5.70
C VAL A 55 6.77 -1.52 -5.42
N THR A 56 5.74 -1.86 -4.65
CA THR A 56 4.74 -0.91 -4.14
C THR A 56 4.97 -0.70 -2.64
N ARG A 57 5.02 0.56 -2.19
CA ARG A 57 5.28 0.91 -0.78
C ARG A 57 4.16 1.73 -0.19
N LEU A 58 3.68 1.28 0.97
CA LEU A 58 2.76 2.02 1.82
C LEU A 58 3.43 2.33 3.16
N MET A 59 2.97 3.41 3.78
CA MET A 59 3.31 3.79 5.16
C MET A 59 2.04 3.97 5.96
N MET A 60 1.99 3.41 7.16
CA MET A 60 0.97 3.77 8.14
C MET A 60 1.33 5.14 8.71
N ARG A 61 0.67 6.20 8.23
CA ARG A 61 0.88 7.55 8.73
C ARG A 61 0.05 7.75 9.99
N GLU A 62 0.71 7.87 11.13
CA GLU A 62 0.10 8.17 12.42
C GLU A 62 -0.17 9.68 12.58
N PHE A 63 -1.18 10.03 13.37
CA PHE A 63 -1.56 11.38 13.72
C PHE A 63 -1.59 11.54 15.24
N SER A 64 -1.41 12.77 15.74
CA SER A 64 -1.47 13.09 17.17
C SER A 64 -2.79 12.72 17.85
N SER A 65 -3.86 12.52 17.08
CA SER A 65 -5.17 12.06 17.56
C SER A 65 -5.21 10.57 17.96
N GLY A 66 -4.12 9.80 17.77
CA GLY A 66 -4.08 8.37 18.06
C GLY A 66 -4.66 7.48 16.95
N TYR A 67 -4.83 8.03 15.74
CA TYR A 67 -5.25 7.31 14.55
C TYR A 67 -4.14 7.27 13.50
N ALA A 68 -4.27 6.35 12.55
CA ALA A 68 -3.38 6.20 11.41
C ALA A 68 -4.17 5.88 10.13
N ILE A 69 -3.59 6.24 8.99
CA ILE A 69 -4.09 5.85 7.68
C ILE A 69 -2.95 5.26 6.83
N PRO A 70 -3.23 4.28 5.96
CA PRO A 70 -2.28 3.86 4.94
C PRO A 70 -2.08 5.00 3.93
N LYS A 71 -0.83 5.35 3.68
CA LYS A 71 -0.42 6.31 2.66
C LYS A 71 0.42 5.57 1.62
N LEU A 72 -0.03 5.59 0.36
CA LEU A 72 0.78 5.15 -0.75
C LEU A 72 1.97 6.11 -0.93
N LEU A 73 3.18 5.57 -0.93
CA LEU A 73 4.41 6.34 -1.16
C LEU A 73 4.93 6.12 -2.56
N GLU A 74 4.78 4.91 -3.07
CA GLU A 74 5.36 4.47 -4.33
C GLU A 74 4.49 3.35 -4.89
N LEU A 75 4.15 3.45 -6.17
CA LEU A 75 3.36 2.45 -6.89
C LEU A 75 4.24 1.82 -7.96
N ASN A 76 4.37 0.49 -7.91
CA ASN A 76 4.95 -0.30 -8.99
C ASN A 76 6.36 0.16 -9.46
N ASN A 77 7.26 0.42 -8.52
CA ASN A 77 8.62 0.84 -8.86
C ASN A 77 9.45 -0.31 -9.44
N LEU A 78 10.09 -0.03 -10.58
CA LEU A 78 10.99 -0.94 -11.29
C LEU A 78 12.43 -0.42 -11.35
N SER A 79 12.79 0.62 -10.58
CA SER A 79 14.13 1.22 -10.61
C SER A 79 15.25 0.24 -10.25
N HIS A 80 14.93 -0.82 -9.50
CA HIS A 80 15.87 -1.89 -9.17
C HIS A 80 16.17 -2.82 -10.36
N LEU A 81 15.32 -2.86 -11.38
CA LEU A 81 15.48 -3.77 -12.52
C LEU A 81 16.51 -3.32 -13.55
N ARG A 82 17.03 -2.08 -13.48
CA ARG A 82 18.00 -1.51 -14.45
C ARG A 82 17.83 -2.12 -15.86
N LEU A 83 16.70 -1.87 -16.50
CA LEU A 83 16.61 -2.10 -17.93
C LEU A 83 17.33 -0.93 -18.60
N MET A 84 18.40 -1.27 -19.33
CA MET A 84 19.12 -0.35 -20.22
C MET A 84 18.09 0.43 -21.05
N GLU A 85 18.28 1.74 -21.14
CA GLU A 85 17.53 2.62 -22.03
C GLU A 85 17.43 1.96 -23.43
N GLN A 86 16.21 1.77 -23.92
CA GLN A 86 15.92 1.51 -25.32
C GLN A 86 15.29 2.76 -25.92
#